data_AF-A0A970GHC5-F1
#
_entry.id   AF-A0A970GHC5-F1
#
_cell.length_a   1.000
_cell.length_b   1.000
_cell.length_c   1.000
_cell.angle_alpha   90.00
_cell.angle_beta   90.00
_cell.angle_gamma   90.00
#
_symmetry.space_group_name_H-M   'P 1'
#
loop_
_entity.id
_entity.type
_entity.pdbx_description
1 polymer ?
#
loop_
_entity_poly.entity_id
_entity_poly.type
_entity_poly.pdbx_seq_one_letter_code
_entity_poly.pdbx_strand_id
1 'polypeptide(L)'
;MTASATTLNAQSWKSYIKPALLDVFALAFIYFLPAISHLLSIKLYLIEPMRVMLVLALVHTHKKNAYLLALTLPLFSFLISAHPVFVKTMLISAELVVNVALFYFLVKRLHVLAAIFVSIWLSKMFYYSLKYLAMLSILPGDSLVSTPLLIQLATSLVFSLYLFAFFKKEKI
;
A
#
# COMPACT_ATOMS: atom_id res chain seq x y z
N MET A 1 9.27 -27.60 39.11
CA MET A 1 8.25 -27.01 38.21
C MET A 1 8.51 -25.51 38.08
N THR A 2 9.39 -25.08 37.16
CA THR A 2 9.73 -23.65 36.94
C THR A 2 10.17 -23.40 35.50
N ALA A 3 9.42 -23.92 34.52
CA ALA A 3 9.78 -23.82 33.09
C ALA A 3 8.65 -23.26 32.19
N SER A 4 7.69 -22.51 32.74
CA SER A 4 6.51 -22.06 31.98
C SER A 4 6.40 -20.55 31.71
N ALA A 5 7.23 -19.70 32.34
CA ALA A 5 7.09 -18.24 32.21
C ALA A 5 7.96 -17.60 31.11
N THR A 6 9.12 -18.18 30.78
CA THR A 6 10.06 -17.60 29.80
C THR A 6 9.72 -17.95 28.34
N THR A 7 9.02 -19.07 28.11
CA THR A 7 8.62 -19.50 26.76
C THR A 7 7.47 -18.68 26.19
N LEU A 8 6.59 -18.13 27.03
CA LEU A 8 5.48 -17.26 26.61
C LEU A 8 5.96 -15.90 26.05
N ASN A 9 7.08 -15.37 26.57
CA ASN A 9 7.59 -14.06 26.18
C ASN A 9 8.44 -14.09 24.90
N ALA A 10 9.17 -15.19 24.65
CA ALA A 10 9.94 -15.37 23.42
C ALA A 10 9.05 -15.61 22.18
N GLN A 11 7.86 -16.18 22.38
CA GLN A 11 6.89 -16.45 21.30
C GLN A 11 6.16 -15.17 20.85
N SER A 12 5.89 -14.23 21.76
CA SER A 12 5.20 -12.98 21.46
C SER A 12 6.06 -12.02 20.62
N TRP A 13 7.37 -11.91 20.91
CA TRP A 13 8.26 -10.99 20.20
C TRP A 13 8.49 -11.41 18.74
N LYS A 14 8.61 -12.71 18.46
CA LYS A 14 8.75 -13.23 17.09
C LYS A 14 7.57 -12.87 16.18
N SER A 15 6.38 -12.69 16.77
CA SER A 15 5.16 -12.27 16.06
C SER A 15 5.25 -10.81 15.55
N TYR A 16 5.93 -9.93 16.30
CA TYR A 16 6.04 -8.50 15.98
C TYR A 16 7.30 -8.15 15.16
N ILE A 17 8.35 -8.96 15.23
CA ILE A 17 9.61 -8.70 14.50
C ILE A 17 9.38 -8.71 12.99
N LYS A 18 8.62 -9.66 12.46
CA LYS A 18 8.40 -9.76 11.00
C LYS A 18 7.63 -8.54 10.44
N PRO A 19 6.50 -8.11 11.03
CA PRO A 19 5.84 -6.87 10.63
C PRO A 19 6.75 -5.64 10.76
N ALA A 20 7.44 -5.48 11.89
CA ALA A 20 8.31 -4.33 12.12
C ALA A 20 9.45 -4.22 11.11
N LEU A 21 10.07 -5.36 10.75
CA LEU A 21 11.12 -5.40 9.73
C LEU A 21 10.57 -5.03 8.34
N LEU A 22 9.35 -5.47 8.01
CA LEU A 22 8.69 -5.09 6.78
C LEU A 22 8.37 -3.59 6.76
N ASP A 23 7.91 -3.02 7.87
CA ASP A 23 7.59 -1.59 7.95
C ASP A 23 8.84 -0.73 7.77
N VAL A 24 9.93 -1.07 8.47
CA VAL A 24 11.22 -0.38 8.32
C VAL A 24 11.71 -0.49 6.88
N PHE A 25 11.63 -1.69 6.29
CA PHE A 25 11.98 -1.88 4.89
C PHE A 25 11.10 -1.06 3.94
N ALA A 26 9.79 -1.02 4.16
CA ALA A 26 8.86 -0.26 3.34
C ALA A 26 9.15 1.24 3.40
N LEU A 27 9.39 1.78 4.59
CA LEU A 27 9.76 3.18 4.78
C LEU A 27 11.11 3.50 4.13
N ALA A 28 12.12 2.66 4.31
CA ALA A 28 13.42 2.81 3.67
C ALA A 28 13.32 2.73 2.13
N PHE A 29 12.53 1.79 1.60
CA PHE A 29 12.31 1.64 0.17
C PHE A 29 11.65 2.88 -0.44
N ILE A 30 10.61 3.42 0.22
CA ILE A 30 9.95 4.66 -0.23
C ILE A 30 10.87 5.87 -0.08
N TYR A 31 11.69 5.93 0.98
CA TYR A 31 12.70 6.97 1.16
C TYR A 31 13.71 7.03 0.01
N PHE A 32 14.28 5.88 -0.36
CA PHE A 32 15.27 5.81 -1.43
C PHE A 32 14.66 5.77 -2.82
N LEU A 33 13.34 5.73 -2.96
CA LEU A 33 12.66 5.61 -4.24
C LEU A 33 13.08 6.68 -5.28
N PRO A 34 13.20 7.98 -4.93
CA PRO A 34 13.67 8.98 -5.89
C PRO A 34 15.10 8.68 -6.38
N ALA A 35 16.00 8.31 -5.46
CA ALA A 35 17.39 7.99 -5.78
C ALA A 35 17.49 6.74 -6.66
N ILE A 36 16.71 5.69 -6.37
CA ILE A 36 16.66 4.46 -7.19
C ILE A 36 16.09 4.78 -8.58
N SER A 37 15.07 5.62 -8.66
CA SER A 37 14.47 6.02 -9.94
C SER A 37 15.46 6.79 -10.83
N HIS A 38 16.29 7.65 -10.24
CA HIS A 38 17.37 8.33 -10.95
C HIS A 38 18.49 7.38 -11.35
N LEU A 39 18.94 6.50 -10.46
CA LEU A 39 20.00 5.54 -10.74
C LEU A 39 19.65 4.60 -11.90
N LEU A 40 18.40 4.11 -11.92
CA LEU A 40 17.93 3.20 -12.96
C LEU A 40 17.45 3.92 -14.22
N SER A 41 17.32 5.26 -14.19
CA SER A 41 16.69 6.06 -15.26
C SER A 41 15.28 5.59 -15.64
N ILE A 42 14.62 4.85 -14.75
CA ILE A 42 13.26 4.33 -14.93
C ILE A 42 12.34 5.08 -13.97
N LYS A 43 11.17 5.48 -14.47
CA LYS A 43 10.13 6.18 -13.72
C LYS A 43 9.39 5.22 -12.79
N LEU A 44 10.02 4.86 -11.68
CA LEU A 44 9.49 3.88 -10.71
C LEU A 44 8.18 4.34 -10.05
N TYR A 45 7.84 5.62 -10.10
CA TYR A 45 6.54 6.08 -9.63
C TYR A 45 5.36 5.46 -10.42
N LEU A 46 5.59 5.01 -11.66
CA LEU A 46 4.55 4.40 -12.51
C LEU A 46 4.10 3.03 -12.00
N ILE A 47 4.95 2.31 -11.28
CA ILE A 47 4.62 0.98 -10.73
C ILE A 47 3.90 1.04 -9.38
N GLU A 48 3.50 2.23 -8.95
CA GLU A 48 2.79 2.47 -7.68
C GLU A 48 3.52 1.83 -6.47
N PRO A 49 4.76 2.25 -6.19
CA PRO A 49 5.65 1.60 -5.22
C PRO A 49 5.05 1.52 -3.81
N MET A 50 4.24 2.50 -3.42
CA MET A 50 3.50 2.46 -2.15
C MET A 50 2.50 1.30 -2.09
N ARG A 51 1.84 0.98 -3.21
CA ARG A 51 0.93 -0.17 -3.28
C ARG A 51 1.68 -1.50 -3.30
N VAL A 52 2.88 -1.56 -3.91
CA VAL A 52 3.74 -2.75 -3.81
C VAL A 52 3.98 -3.08 -2.33
N MET A 53 4.41 -2.09 -1.54
CA MET A 53 4.65 -2.26 -0.11
C MET A 53 3.36 -2.61 0.65
N LEU A 54 2.23 -2.00 0.28
CA LEU A 54 0.93 -2.33 0.87
C LEU A 54 0.52 -3.79 0.62
N VAL A 55 0.68 -4.29 -0.61
CA VAL A 55 0.37 -5.68 -0.98
C VAL A 55 1.27 -6.65 -0.21
N LEU A 56 2.56 -6.33 -0.07
CA LEU A 56 3.47 -7.11 0.78
C LEU A 56 2.98 -7.15 2.23
N ALA A 57 2.52 -6.01 2.76
CA ALA A 57 1.95 -5.93 4.10
C ALA A 57 0.68 -6.76 4.26
N LEU A 58 -0.24 -6.73 3.29
CA LEU A 58 -1.48 -7.54 3.31
C LEU A 58 -1.19 -9.04 3.40
N VAL A 59 -0.13 -9.51 2.73
CA VAL A 59 0.25 -10.93 2.71
C VAL A 59 1.04 -11.32 3.97
N HIS A 60 2.04 -10.52 4.36
CA HIS A 60 3.04 -10.93 5.34
C HIS A 60 2.74 -10.44 6.77
N THR A 61 1.89 -9.44 6.93
CA THR A 61 1.62 -8.82 8.24
C THR A 61 0.16 -9.02 8.68
N HIS A 62 -0.31 -8.19 9.62
CA HIS A 62 -1.67 -8.19 10.15
C HIS A 62 -2.50 -7.05 9.55
N LYS A 63 -3.83 -7.18 9.60
CA LYS A 63 -4.78 -6.16 9.13
C LYS A 63 -4.48 -4.76 9.65
N LYS A 64 -4.23 -4.61 10.96
CA LYS A 64 -3.89 -3.32 11.58
C LYS A 64 -2.62 -2.70 11.00
N ASN A 65 -1.63 -3.54 10.69
CA ASN A 65 -0.36 -3.11 10.15
C ASN A 65 -0.48 -2.62 8.70
N ALA A 66 -1.31 -3.29 7.89
CA ALA A 66 -1.60 -2.84 6.53
C ALA A 66 -2.28 -1.45 6.51
N TYR A 67 -3.21 -1.19 7.44
CA TYR A 67 -3.79 0.16 7.58
C TYR A 67 -2.78 1.19 8.05
N LEU A 68 -1.90 0.82 8.98
CA LEU A 68 -0.84 1.70 9.46
C LEU A 68 0.07 2.09 8.30
N LEU A 69 0.56 1.12 7.53
CA LEU A 69 1.39 1.37 6.35
C LEU A 69 0.69 2.17 5.25
N ALA A 70 -0.60 1.90 4.99
CA ALA A 70 -1.38 2.67 4.03
C ALA A 70 -1.41 4.17 4.38
N LEU A 71 -1.46 4.48 5.68
CA LEU A 71 -1.45 5.86 6.18
C LEU A 71 -0.04 6.45 6.20
N THR A 72 0.94 5.70 6.69
CA THR A 72 2.28 6.22 6.98
C THR A 72 3.16 6.33 5.74
N LEU A 73 3.03 5.45 4.74
CA LEU A 73 3.90 5.48 3.56
C LEU A 73 3.81 6.83 2.80
N PRO A 74 2.62 7.35 2.49
CA PRO A 74 2.51 8.65 1.82
C PRO A 74 2.97 9.79 2.73
N LEU A 75 2.58 9.78 4.01
CA LEU A 75 2.96 10.82 4.97
C LEU A 75 4.47 10.91 5.16
N PHE A 76 5.13 9.77 5.26
CA PHE A 76 6.58 9.68 5.39
C PHE A 76 7.31 10.21 4.15
N SER A 77 6.82 9.86 2.95
CA SER A 77 7.34 10.40 1.70
C SER A 77 7.26 11.94 1.67
N PHE A 78 6.12 12.50 2.10
CA PHE A 78 5.94 13.95 2.17
C PHE A 78 6.86 14.62 3.17
N LEU A 79 6.93 14.09 4.40
CA LEU A 79 7.73 14.69 5.49
C LEU A 79 9.21 14.81 5.14
N ILE A 80 9.72 13.89 4.34
CA ILE A 80 11.14 13.80 4.03
C ILE A 80 11.48 14.51 2.73
N SER A 81 10.73 14.20 1.67
CA SER A 81 11.08 14.66 0.32
C SER A 81 10.35 15.94 -0.08
N ALA A 82 9.44 16.45 0.77
CA ALA A 82 8.45 17.49 0.44
C ALA A 82 7.67 17.20 -0.86
N HIS A 83 7.74 15.96 -1.33
CA HIS A 83 7.17 15.45 -2.56
C HIS A 83 6.52 14.09 -2.25
N PRO A 84 5.23 13.89 -2.56
CA PRO A 84 4.31 14.81 -3.24
C PRO A 84 3.76 15.93 -2.32
N VAL A 85 3.17 16.98 -2.91
CA VAL A 85 2.48 18.07 -2.19
C VAL A 85 1.49 17.50 -1.16
N PHE A 86 1.36 18.14 0.00
CA PHE A 86 0.53 17.69 1.13
C PHE A 86 -0.87 17.18 0.72
N VAL A 87 -1.57 17.91 -0.15
CA VAL A 87 -2.91 17.52 -0.62
C VAL A 87 -2.86 16.19 -1.38
N LYS A 88 -1.88 15.98 -2.26
CA LYS A 88 -1.69 14.72 -2.98
C LYS A 88 -1.38 13.57 -2.02
N THR A 89 -0.61 13.85 -0.99
CA THR A 89 -0.29 12.86 0.05
C THR A 89 -1.54 12.40 0.80
N MET A 90 -2.43 13.32 1.17
CA MET A 90 -3.71 12.97 1.80
C MET A 90 -4.61 12.17 0.87
N LEU A 91 -4.67 12.55 -0.41
CA LEU A 91 -5.41 11.81 -1.44
C LEU A 91 -4.90 10.37 -1.61
N ILE A 92 -3.57 10.19 -1.71
CA ILE A 92 -2.94 8.87 -1.87
C ILE A 92 -3.14 8.03 -0.60
N SER A 93 -3.00 8.64 0.58
CA SER A 93 -3.25 7.96 1.86
C SER A 93 -4.70 7.45 1.97
N ALA A 94 -5.67 8.31 1.63
CA ALA A 94 -7.07 7.90 1.58
C ALA A 94 -7.32 6.77 0.57
N GLU A 95 -6.70 6.84 -0.60
CA GLU A 95 -6.78 5.80 -1.64
C GLU A 95 -6.27 4.45 -1.15
N LEU A 96 -5.07 4.39 -0.55
CA LEU A 96 -4.49 3.16 -0.01
C LEU A 96 -5.32 2.61 1.15
N VAL A 97 -5.83 3.46 2.04
CA VAL A 97 -6.70 3.03 3.14
C VAL A 97 -8.01 2.43 2.62
N VAL A 98 -8.62 3.07 1.62
CA VAL A 98 -9.81 2.53 0.94
C VAL A 98 -9.48 1.21 0.25
N ASN A 99 -8.31 1.08 -0.38
CA ASN A 99 -7.86 -0.17 -0.99
C ASN A 99 -7.80 -1.33 0.03
N VAL A 100 -7.21 -1.09 1.20
CA VAL A 100 -7.16 -2.08 2.30
C VAL A 100 -8.56 -2.44 2.77
N ALA A 101 -9.41 -1.43 2.99
CA ALA A 101 -10.78 -1.64 3.47
C ALA A 101 -11.62 -2.46 2.48
N LEU A 102 -11.57 -2.10 1.20
CA LEU A 102 -12.24 -2.82 0.13
C LEU A 102 -11.69 -4.24 0.00
N PHE A 103 -10.38 -4.44 0.04
CA PHE A 103 -9.79 -5.78 -0.04
C PHE A 103 -10.33 -6.69 1.07
N TYR A 104 -10.28 -6.26 2.34
CA TYR A 104 -10.79 -7.07 3.46
C TYR A 104 -12.32 -7.26 3.43
N PHE A 105 -13.07 -6.35 2.79
CA PHE A 105 -14.51 -6.50 2.58
C PHE A 105 -14.80 -7.51 1.46
N LEU A 106 -14.10 -7.41 0.33
CA LEU A 106 -14.34 -8.21 -0.88
C LEU A 106 -13.80 -9.64 -0.74
N VAL A 107 -12.68 -9.85 -0.05
CA VAL A 107 -12.09 -11.19 0.13
C VAL A 107 -13.00 -12.15 0.90
N LYS A 108 -13.99 -11.62 1.64
CA LYS A 108 -15.03 -12.40 2.31
C LYS A 108 -16.12 -12.92 1.35
N ARG A 109 -16.31 -12.26 0.20
CA ARG A 109 -17.38 -12.58 -0.77
C ARG A 109 -16.86 -13.09 -2.12
N LEU A 110 -15.59 -12.85 -2.45
CA LEU A 110 -14.98 -13.13 -3.74
C LEU A 110 -13.67 -13.92 -3.58
N HIS A 111 -13.18 -14.49 -4.68
CA HIS A 111 -11.83 -15.05 -4.73
C HIS A 111 -10.76 -13.98 -4.49
N VAL A 112 -9.63 -14.35 -3.88
CA VAL A 112 -8.54 -13.42 -3.51
C VAL A 112 -8.06 -12.61 -4.73
N LEU A 113 -7.93 -13.26 -5.90
CA LEU A 113 -7.60 -12.61 -7.18
C LEU A 113 -8.55 -11.47 -7.53
N ALA A 114 -9.85 -11.76 -7.54
CA ALA A 114 -10.88 -10.79 -7.88
C ALA A 114 -10.98 -9.70 -6.81
N ALA A 115 -10.82 -10.06 -5.53
CA ALA A 115 -10.93 -9.13 -4.42
C ALA A 115 -9.89 -8.00 -4.48
N ILE A 116 -8.61 -8.33 -4.72
CA ILE A 116 -7.57 -7.29 -4.85
C ILE A 116 -7.64 -6.55 -6.17
N PHE A 117 -7.95 -7.23 -7.28
CA PHE A 117 -8.11 -6.56 -8.57
C PHE A 117 -9.21 -5.49 -8.47
N VAL A 118 -10.40 -5.88 -8.00
CA VAL A 118 -11.52 -4.96 -7.87
C VAL A 118 -11.24 -3.88 -6.81
N SER A 119 -10.58 -4.21 -5.69
CA SER A 119 -10.25 -3.20 -4.67
C SER A 119 -9.29 -2.14 -5.21
N ILE A 120 -8.34 -2.51 -6.06
CA ILE A 120 -7.39 -1.60 -6.72
C ILE A 120 -8.13 -0.63 -7.64
N TRP A 121 -9.00 -1.16 -8.51
CA TRP A 121 -9.72 -0.33 -9.46
C TRP A 121 -10.70 0.61 -8.75
N LEU A 122 -11.42 0.10 -7.76
CA LEU A 122 -12.40 0.88 -7.01
C LEU A 122 -11.73 1.95 -6.12
N SER A 123 -10.58 1.67 -5.50
CA SER A 123 -9.82 2.69 -4.76
C SER A 123 -9.27 3.77 -5.69
N LYS A 124 -8.80 3.39 -6.89
CA LYS A 124 -8.37 4.35 -7.93
C LYS A 124 -9.50 5.25 -8.40
N MET A 125 -10.69 4.67 -8.65
CA MET A 125 -11.86 5.47 -9.01
C MET A 125 -12.19 6.47 -7.90
N PHE A 126 -12.16 6.03 -6.63
CA PHE A 126 -12.34 6.92 -5.49
C PHE A 126 -11.29 8.05 -5.45
N TYR A 127 -10.02 7.74 -5.70
CA TYR A 127 -8.95 8.74 -5.76
C TYR A 127 -9.18 9.77 -6.86
N TYR A 128 -9.53 9.35 -8.08
CA TYR A 128 -9.76 10.29 -9.17
C TYR A 128 -10.98 11.17 -8.91
N SER A 129 -12.04 10.64 -8.28
CA SER A 129 -13.19 11.44 -7.84
C SER A 129 -12.79 12.51 -6.82
N LEU A 130 -12.02 12.14 -5.79
CA LEU A 130 -11.53 13.11 -4.80
C LEU A 130 -10.54 14.12 -5.40
N LYS A 131 -9.65 13.66 -6.30
CA LYS A 131 -8.70 14.52 -7.00
C LYS A 131 -9.42 15.54 -7.88
N TYR A 132 -10.48 15.14 -8.57
CA TYR A 132 -11.31 16.04 -9.36
C TYR A 132 -11.90 17.17 -8.48
N LEU A 133 -12.45 16.82 -7.32
CA LEU A 133 -12.96 17.81 -6.35
C LEU A 133 -11.84 18.74 -5.83
N ALA A 134 -10.64 18.19 -5.60
CA ALA A 134 -9.48 18.97 -5.17
C ALA A 134 -8.95 19.91 -6.26
N MET A 135 -9.05 19.51 -7.53
CA MET A 135 -8.65 20.36 -8.66
C MET A 135 -9.58 21.56 -8.85
N LEU A 136 -10.88 21.39 -8.60
CA LEU A 136 -11.87 22.47 -8.69
C LEU A 136 -11.67 23.56 -7.62
N SER A 137 -11.05 23.22 -6.49
CA SER A 137 -10.97 24.08 -5.31
C SER A 137 -9.55 24.57 -4.99
N ILE A 138 -8.56 23.66 -5.02
CA ILE A 138 -7.25 23.87 -4.39
C ILE A 138 -6.08 23.76 -5.38
N LEU A 139 -6.18 22.93 -6.42
CA LEU A 139 -5.09 22.65 -7.38
C LEU A 139 -5.56 22.81 -8.84
N PRO A 140 -5.85 24.04 -9.29
CA PRO A 140 -6.18 24.28 -10.69
C PRO A 140 -4.97 23.96 -11.59
N GLY A 141 -5.20 23.21 -12.67
CA GLY A 141 -4.20 22.95 -13.73
C GLY A 141 -3.41 21.64 -13.64
N ASP A 142 -3.66 20.75 -12.68
CA ASP A 142 -3.08 19.40 -12.70
C ASP A 142 -3.75 18.52 -13.77
N SER A 143 -3.10 17.45 -14.23
CA SER A 143 -3.72 16.47 -15.14
C SER A 143 -4.61 15.51 -14.35
N LEU A 144 -5.85 15.22 -14.79
CA LEU A 144 -6.72 14.26 -14.08
C LEU A 144 -6.07 12.87 -13.99
N VAL A 145 -5.63 12.35 -15.15
CA VAL A 145 -5.06 11.01 -15.29
C VAL A 145 -3.54 11.10 -15.30
N SER A 146 -2.91 10.67 -14.21
CA SER A 146 -1.44 10.74 -14.05
C SER A 146 -0.71 9.45 -14.40
N THR A 147 -1.40 8.31 -14.48
CA THR A 147 -0.81 7.00 -14.76
C THR A 147 -1.43 6.39 -16.02
N PRO A 148 -0.63 5.93 -17.00
CA PRO A 148 -1.15 5.23 -18.18
C PRO A 148 -1.97 3.99 -17.78
N LEU A 149 -3.17 3.86 -18.35
CA LEU A 149 -4.09 2.75 -18.03
C LEU A 149 -3.46 1.37 -18.27
N LEU A 150 -2.58 1.25 -19.26
CA LEU A 150 -1.88 -0.01 -19.56
C LEU A 150 -0.94 -0.43 -18.44
N ILE A 151 -0.21 0.51 -17.84
CA ILE A 151 0.66 0.23 -16.69
C ILE A 151 -0.20 -0.12 -15.47
N GLN A 152 -1.31 0.58 -15.25
CA GLN A 152 -2.25 0.27 -14.17
C GLN A 152 -2.81 -1.15 -14.28
N LEU A 153 -3.18 -1.56 -15.48
CA LEU A 153 -3.72 -2.89 -15.74
C LEU A 153 -2.63 -3.96 -15.52
N ALA A 154 -1.42 -3.73 -16.00
CA ALA A 154 -0.30 -4.63 -15.77
C ALA A 154 0.04 -4.78 -14.27
N THR A 155 0.16 -3.67 -13.52
CA THR A 155 0.49 -3.71 -12.08
C THR A 155 -0.61 -4.36 -11.26
N SER A 156 -1.87 -4.04 -11.54
CA SER A 156 -3.01 -4.66 -10.85
C SER A 156 -3.07 -6.18 -11.08
N LEU A 157 -2.78 -6.66 -12.30
CA LEU A 157 -2.69 -8.10 -12.58
C LEU A 157 -1.54 -8.77 -11.81
N VAL A 158 -0.36 -8.15 -11.81
CA VAL A 158 0.81 -8.68 -11.06
C VAL A 158 0.50 -8.77 -9.56
N PHE A 159 -0.10 -7.73 -8.98
CA PHE A 159 -0.50 -7.74 -7.56
C PHE A 159 -1.55 -8.81 -7.25
N SER A 160 -2.51 -9.00 -8.15
CA SER A 160 -3.50 -10.06 -8.02
C SER A 160 -2.85 -11.44 -7.99
N LEU A 161 -2.01 -11.75 -8.98
CA LEU A 161 -1.32 -13.03 -9.06
C LEU A 161 -0.44 -13.29 -7.83
N TYR A 162 0.27 -12.26 -7.36
CA TYR A 162 1.09 -12.37 -6.15
C TYR A 162 0.27 -12.69 -4.90
N LEU A 163 -0.81 -11.94 -4.66
CA LEU A 163 -1.71 -12.21 -3.53
C LEU A 163 -2.34 -13.59 -3.65
N PHE A 164 -2.72 -14.04 -4.84
CA PHE A 164 -3.26 -15.39 -5.02
C PHE A 164 -2.28 -16.49 -4.63
N ALA A 165 -1.01 -16.35 -5.01
CA ALA A 165 0.01 -17.35 -4.71
C ALA A 165 0.36 -17.43 -3.22
N PHE A 166 0.37 -16.30 -2.50
CA PHE A 166 0.92 -16.22 -1.15
C PHE A 166 -0.09 -15.91 -0.04
N PHE A 167 -1.32 -15.51 -0.37
CA PHE A 167 -2.31 -15.14 0.64
C PHE A 167 -2.95 -16.37 1.27
N LYS A 168 -2.67 -16.57 2.56
CA LYS A 168 -3.35 -17.57 3.38
C LYS A 168 -4.60 -16.95 4.02
N LYS A 169 -5.77 -17.52 3.71
CA LYS A 169 -7.09 -17.08 4.23
C LYS A 169 -7.23 -17.16 5.76
N GLU A 170 -6.34 -17.87 6.46
CA GLU A 170 -6.30 -17.99 7.93
C GLU A 170 -6.11 -16.65 8.67
N LYS A 171 -5.82 -15.55 7.96
CA LYS A 171 -5.56 -14.21 8.51
C LYS A 171 -6.76 -13.24 8.49
N ILE A 172 -7.97 -13.69 8.10
CA ILE A 172 -9.19 -12.84 8.02
C ILE A 172 -9.97 -12.84 9.32
#